data_AF-A0AAU6XYU6-F1
#
_entry.id   AF-A0AAU6XYU6-F1
#
_cell.length_a   1.000
_cell.length_b   1.000
_cell.length_c   1.000
_cell.angle_alpha   90.00
_cell.angle_beta   90.00
_cell.angle_gamma   90.00
#
_symmetry.space_group_name_H-M   'P 1'
#
loop_
_entity.id
_entity.type
_entity.pdbx_description
1 polymer ?
#
loop_
_entity_poly.entity_id
_entity_poly.type
_entity_poly.pdbx_seq_one_letter_code
_entity_poly.pdbx_strand_id
1 'polypeptide(L)'
;MNFDNIAKYSGFVLTVVSLIIGLDYFLHDRKLSLEITAVCIIISVALYLKFNKKDAITFDLKVLTHEVEIDLQDVNGDLAIHSRKTKFLCLKNGVSSFTDHMSADGEFSEPKVHPGIIEEIRKEGGDLFVKSNFGHVLKKGESIDKKITAKLKNSFNNQPEYWSVRIILPTEEFKLTVIFHRDRPYRSFRGYRRVTSHETLTEIQPVETLISGRPALIWTVKNPVIKDVYKLLWDW
;
A
#
# COMPACT_ATOMS: atom_id res chain seq x y z
N MET A 1 4.42 12.75 -3.79
CA MET A 1 5.16 13.82 -4.49
C MET A 1 4.91 13.63 -5.98
N ASN A 2 4.47 14.67 -6.68
CA ASN A 2 3.98 14.56 -8.06
C ASN A 2 5.19 14.56 -9.02
N PHE A 3 5.40 13.45 -9.75
CA PHE A 3 6.52 13.27 -10.67
C PHE A 3 6.61 14.38 -11.74
N ASP A 4 5.46 14.98 -12.09
CA ASP A 4 5.36 16.08 -13.04
C ASP A 4 6.14 17.33 -12.63
N ASN A 5 6.31 17.58 -11.33
CA ASN A 5 7.06 18.74 -10.88
C ASN A 5 8.57 18.53 -11.03
N ILE A 6 9.08 17.32 -10.80
CA ILE A 6 10.50 17.01 -10.92
C ILE A 6 10.95 17.11 -12.38
N ALA A 7 10.14 16.61 -13.32
CA ALA A 7 10.39 16.73 -14.76
C ALA A 7 10.39 18.20 -15.24
N LYS A 8 9.50 19.04 -14.69
CA LYS A 8 9.48 20.48 -14.98
C LYS A 8 10.72 21.21 -14.46
N TYR A 9 11.18 20.89 -13.25
CA TYR A 9 12.37 21.52 -12.68
C TYR A 9 13.67 21.07 -13.37
N SER A 10 13.81 19.80 -13.76
CA SER A 10 15.00 19.33 -14.49
C SER A 10 15.08 19.93 -15.89
N GLY A 11 13.96 20.05 -16.60
CA GLY A 11 13.88 20.73 -17.91
C GLY A 11 14.25 22.21 -17.84
N PHE A 12 13.77 22.92 -16.82
CA PHE A 12 14.08 24.34 -16.61
C PHE A 12 15.57 24.57 -16.32
N VAL A 13 16.18 23.76 -15.44
CA VAL A 13 17.62 23.88 -15.11
C VAL A 13 18.49 23.61 -16.33
N LEU A 14 18.18 22.57 -17.12
CA LEU A 14 18.90 22.27 -18.36
C LEU A 14 18.81 23.42 -19.37
N THR A 15 17.61 24.01 -19.53
CA THR A 15 17.40 25.12 -20.47
C THR A 15 18.19 26.37 -20.07
N VAL A 16 18.22 26.70 -18.77
CA VAL A 16 18.99 27.85 -18.25
C VAL A 16 20.49 27.61 -18.41
N VAL A 17 20.98 26.40 -18.12
CA VAL A 17 22.39 26.04 -18.31
C VAL A 17 22.79 26.12 -19.78
N SER A 18 21.96 25.60 -20.71
CA SER A 18 22.21 25.69 -22.15
C SER A 18 22.24 27.13 -22.66
N LEU A 19 21.37 28.01 -22.14
CA LEU A 19 21.37 29.43 -22.47
C LEU A 19 22.63 30.15 -21.98
N ILE A 20 23.09 29.85 -20.77
CA ILE A 20 24.32 30.43 -20.21
C ILE A 20 25.55 29.99 -21.03
N ILE A 21 25.65 28.70 -21.36
CA ILE A 21 26.75 28.17 -22.19
C ILE A 21 26.72 28.81 -23.59
N GLY A 22 25.54 28.94 -24.20
CA GLY A 22 25.38 29.57 -25.52
C GLY A 22 25.76 31.06 -25.52
N LEU A 23 25.38 31.80 -24.47
CA LEU A 23 25.69 33.22 -24.34
C LEU A 23 27.20 33.46 -24.11
N ASP A 24 27.83 32.60 -23.32
CA ASP A 24 29.24 32.69 -22.98
C ASP A 24 30.16 32.31 -24.15
N TYR A 25 29.80 31.27 -24.92
CA TYR A 25 30.48 30.88 -26.15
C TYR A 25 30.40 31.97 -27.24
N PHE A 26 29.33 32.78 -27.22
CA PHE A 26 29.12 33.90 -28.13
C PHE A 26 29.92 35.14 -27.73
N LEU A 27 30.23 35.30 -26.44
CA LEU A 27 30.78 36.56 -25.91
C LEU A 27 32.29 36.54 -25.70
N HIS A 28 32.95 35.47 -25.21
CA HIS A 28 34.36 35.56 -24.78
C HIS A 28 35.19 34.24 -24.80
N ASP A 29 36.48 34.39 -24.43
CA ASP A 29 37.58 33.41 -24.34
C ASP A 29 37.16 31.95 -24.03
N ARG A 30 37.53 31.03 -24.92
CA ARG A 30 37.21 29.59 -24.84
C ARG A 30 37.60 28.94 -23.53
N LYS A 31 38.64 29.44 -22.85
CA LYS A 31 39.11 28.85 -21.59
C LYS A 31 38.13 29.09 -20.43
N LEU A 32 37.62 30.32 -20.31
CA LEU A 32 36.66 30.68 -19.26
C LEU A 32 35.34 29.91 -19.43
N SER A 33 34.94 29.71 -20.69
CA SER A 33 33.70 28.99 -21.01
C SER A 33 33.70 27.51 -20.63
N LEU A 34 34.86 26.85 -20.77
CA LEU A 34 35.04 25.47 -20.32
C LEU A 34 34.94 25.35 -18.80
N GLU A 35 35.50 26.31 -18.05
CA GLU A 35 35.45 26.32 -16.58
C GLU A 35 34.02 26.54 -16.07
N ILE A 36 33.28 27.49 -16.65
CA ILE A 36 31.87 27.75 -16.29
C ILE A 36 31.00 26.53 -16.60
N THR A 37 31.17 25.92 -17.78
CA THR A 37 30.43 24.71 -18.17
C THR A 37 30.67 23.56 -17.20
N ALA A 38 31.93 23.32 -16.81
CA ALA A 38 32.28 22.28 -15.85
C ALA A 38 31.58 22.50 -14.48
N VAL A 39 31.56 23.74 -13.98
CA VAL A 39 30.88 24.10 -12.73
C VAL A 39 29.36 23.86 -12.85
N CYS A 40 28.73 24.26 -13.95
CA CYS A 40 27.30 24.03 -14.17
C CYS A 40 26.95 22.54 -14.22
N ILE A 41 27.78 21.71 -14.85
CA ILE A 41 27.60 20.25 -14.87
C ILE A 41 27.72 19.69 -13.46
N ILE A 42 28.75 20.06 -12.70
CA ILE A 42 28.95 19.59 -11.32
C ILE A 42 27.76 19.96 -10.44
N ILE A 43 27.26 21.20 -10.52
CA ILE A 43 26.09 21.65 -9.77
C ILE A 43 24.84 20.85 -10.19
N SER A 44 24.64 20.65 -11.49
CA SER A 44 23.49 19.90 -12.01
C SER A 44 23.50 18.44 -11.54
N VAL A 45 24.66 17.78 -11.57
CA VAL A 45 24.84 16.42 -11.05
C VAL A 45 24.64 16.38 -9.54
N ALA A 46 25.18 17.34 -8.78
CA ALA A 46 25.01 17.40 -7.33
C ALA A 46 23.54 17.62 -6.93
N LEU A 47 22.82 18.49 -7.65
CA LEU A 47 21.38 18.68 -7.45
C LEU A 47 20.61 17.42 -7.84
N TYR A 48 20.89 16.82 -8.98
CA TYR A 48 20.27 15.55 -9.41
C TYR A 48 20.46 14.46 -8.35
N LEU A 49 21.67 14.28 -7.83
CA LEU A 49 21.97 13.32 -6.77
C LEU A 49 21.29 13.67 -5.45
N LYS A 50 21.23 14.95 -5.08
CA LYS A 50 20.57 15.43 -3.84
C LYS A 50 19.05 15.27 -3.90
N PHE A 51 18.44 15.55 -5.05
CA PHE A 51 17.00 15.39 -5.26
C PHE A 51 16.63 13.91 -5.40
N ASN A 52 17.38 13.10 -6.17
CA ASN A 52 17.11 11.67 -6.26
C ASN A 52 17.42 10.90 -4.97
N LYS A 53 18.40 11.32 -4.15
CA LYS A 53 18.61 10.72 -2.82
C LYS A 53 17.45 11.00 -1.85
N LYS A 54 16.71 12.10 -2.04
CA LYS A 54 15.56 12.43 -1.19
C LYS A 54 14.29 11.65 -1.52
N ASP A 55 14.23 11.02 -2.69
CA ASP A 55 13.06 10.25 -3.13
C ASP A 55 13.21 8.74 -2.94
N ALA A 56 14.29 8.27 -2.29
CA ALA A 56 14.29 6.92 -1.73
C ALA A 56 13.22 6.89 -0.63
N ILE A 57 12.04 6.37 -0.95
CA ILE A 57 10.93 6.20 -0.01
C ILE A 57 11.45 5.36 1.15
N THR A 58 11.85 6.01 2.24
CA THR A 58 12.27 5.31 3.46
C THR A 58 11.02 4.93 4.21
N PHE A 59 10.74 3.64 4.31
CA PHE A 59 9.67 3.14 5.15
C PHE A 59 10.16 3.03 6.59
N ASP A 60 9.29 3.35 7.54
CA ASP A 60 9.57 3.18 8.97
C ASP A 60 9.30 1.73 9.41
N LEU A 61 8.46 1.02 8.65
CA LEU A 61 8.05 -0.34 8.89
C LEU A 61 8.15 -1.16 7.60
N LYS A 62 8.50 -2.43 7.74
CA LYS A 62 8.33 -3.47 6.73
C LYS A 62 7.32 -4.48 7.25
N VAL A 63 6.49 -5.04 6.38
CA VAL A 63 5.55 -6.09 6.73
C VAL A 63 6.17 -7.44 6.39
N LEU A 64 6.34 -8.29 7.39
CA LEU A 64 6.78 -9.67 7.20
C LEU A 64 5.61 -10.54 6.74
N THR A 65 4.48 -10.47 7.45
CA THR A 65 3.25 -11.15 7.05
C THR A 65 2.06 -10.21 7.17
N HIS A 66 1.18 -10.24 6.17
CA HIS A 66 -0.07 -9.51 6.15
C HIS A 66 -1.21 -10.49 5.90
N GLU A 67 -1.92 -10.89 6.95
CA GLU A 67 -3.04 -11.81 6.87
C GLU A 67 -4.35 -11.07 7.04
N VAL A 68 -5.25 -11.21 6.08
CA VAL A 68 -6.62 -10.71 6.16
C VAL A 68 -7.58 -11.87 6.06
N GLU A 69 -8.55 -11.89 6.95
CA GLU A 69 -9.62 -12.87 7.01
C GLU A 69 -10.97 -12.13 6.98
N ILE A 70 -11.82 -12.53 6.03
CA ILE A 70 -13.20 -12.10 5.91
C ILE A 70 -14.07 -13.32 6.17
N ASP A 71 -14.78 -13.31 7.29
CA ASP A 71 -15.66 -14.40 7.68
C ASP A 71 -17.13 -13.98 7.52
N LEU A 72 -17.77 -14.46 6.44
CA LEU A 72 -19.16 -14.19 6.09
C LEU A 72 -20.09 -15.00 7.01
N GLN A 73 -20.84 -14.29 7.86
CA GLN A 73 -21.59 -14.91 8.97
C GLN A 73 -23.03 -15.30 8.61
N ASP A 74 -23.58 -14.76 7.53
CA ASP A 74 -24.97 -15.03 7.15
C ASP A 74 -25.14 -15.22 5.63
N VAL A 75 -26.32 -15.73 5.28
CA VAL A 75 -26.72 -16.06 3.91
C VAL A 75 -26.96 -14.81 3.06
N ASN A 76 -27.26 -13.64 3.64
CA ASN A 76 -27.58 -12.43 2.88
C ASN A 76 -26.35 -11.54 2.63
N GLY A 77 -25.25 -11.79 3.32
CA GLY A 77 -24.03 -10.96 3.27
C GLY A 77 -24.11 -9.74 4.20
N ASP A 78 -25.13 -9.70 5.06
CA ASP A 78 -25.45 -8.56 5.92
C ASP A 78 -24.47 -8.41 7.08
N LEU A 79 -23.73 -9.46 7.42
CA LEU A 79 -22.77 -9.50 8.51
C LEU A 79 -21.53 -10.30 8.10
N ALA A 80 -20.38 -9.67 8.28
CA ALA A 80 -19.09 -10.33 8.20
C ALA A 80 -18.17 -9.90 9.34
N ILE A 81 -17.19 -10.73 9.65
CA ILE A 81 -16.10 -10.40 10.57
C ILE A 81 -14.86 -10.17 9.73
N HIS A 82 -14.35 -8.94 9.75
CA HIS A 82 -13.04 -8.60 9.19
C HIS A 82 -12.00 -8.73 10.30
N SER A 83 -10.99 -9.57 10.10
CA SER A 83 -9.84 -9.71 10.98
C SER A 83 -8.56 -9.56 10.17
N ARG A 84 -7.65 -8.72 10.65
CA ARG A 84 -6.34 -8.55 10.04
C ARG A 84 -5.25 -8.72 11.07
N LYS A 85 -4.28 -9.59 10.76
CA LYS A 85 -3.06 -9.79 11.54
C LYS A 85 -1.89 -9.33 10.68
N THR A 86 -0.99 -8.56 11.25
CA THR A 86 0.16 -8.02 10.52
C THR A 86 1.39 -8.07 11.40
N LYS A 87 2.41 -8.76 10.93
CA LYS A 87 3.72 -8.78 11.58
C LYS A 87 4.60 -7.71 10.95
N PHE A 88 4.94 -6.71 11.74
CA PHE A 88 5.83 -5.63 11.32
C PHE A 88 7.27 -5.90 11.76
N LEU A 89 8.22 -5.42 10.96
CA LEU A 89 9.62 -5.21 11.32
C LEU A 89 9.89 -3.70 11.31
N CYS A 90 10.37 -3.18 12.43
CA CYS A 90 10.66 -1.77 12.59
C CYS A 90 12.01 -1.40 11.95
N LEU A 91 12.01 -0.45 11.02
CA LEU A 91 13.20 -0.05 10.26
C LEU A 91 13.92 1.18 10.86
N LYS A 92 13.25 1.88 11.80
CA LYS A 92 13.76 3.07 12.49
C LYS A 92 13.45 3.05 13.98
N ASN A 93 14.18 3.82 14.78
CA ASN A 93 13.83 4.01 16.19
C ASN A 93 12.68 5.00 16.32
N GLY A 94 11.86 4.84 17.36
CA GLY A 94 10.87 5.85 17.73
C GLY A 94 9.49 5.67 17.11
N VAL A 95 9.23 4.56 16.41
CA VAL A 95 7.92 4.30 15.81
C VAL A 95 6.95 3.86 16.92
N SER A 96 5.91 4.65 17.19
CA SER A 96 4.96 4.39 18.28
C SER A 96 3.56 4.00 17.80
N SER A 97 3.20 4.31 16.57
CA SER A 97 1.86 4.09 16.03
C SER A 97 1.86 3.77 14.54
N PHE A 98 0.72 3.27 14.06
CA PHE A 98 0.47 2.99 12.65
C PHE A 98 -1.00 3.26 12.32
N THR A 99 -1.26 3.75 11.11
CA THR A 99 -2.62 4.00 10.61
C THR A 99 -3.03 2.88 9.67
N ASP A 100 -4.00 2.11 10.13
CA ASP A 100 -4.67 1.06 9.39
C ASP A 100 -5.73 1.65 8.45
N HIS A 101 -5.80 1.13 7.23
CA HIS A 101 -6.84 1.46 6.25
C HIS A 101 -7.71 0.23 5.97
N MET A 102 -9.03 0.42 5.94
CA MET A 102 -10.02 -0.60 5.58
C MET A 102 -11.11 0.03 4.72
N SER A 103 -11.58 -0.69 3.71
CA SER A 103 -12.63 -0.25 2.79
C SER A 103 -13.72 -1.32 2.70
N ALA A 104 -14.98 -0.91 2.70
CA ALA A 104 -16.15 -1.77 2.49
C ALA A 104 -17.32 -0.90 2.02
N ASP A 105 -18.24 -1.47 1.23
CA ASP A 105 -19.41 -0.74 0.74
C ASP A 105 -20.42 -0.42 1.86
N GLY A 106 -20.44 -1.23 2.93
CA GLY A 106 -21.35 -1.09 4.06
C GLY A 106 -20.75 -0.38 5.28
N GLU A 107 -21.21 -0.76 6.47
CA GLU A 107 -20.83 -0.11 7.72
C GLU A 107 -19.84 -0.92 8.55
N PHE A 108 -18.86 -0.23 9.13
CA PHE A 108 -17.95 -0.79 10.12
C PHE A 108 -18.49 -0.59 11.53
N SER A 109 -18.47 -1.64 12.35
CA SER A 109 -18.49 -1.48 13.81
C SER A 109 -17.24 -0.78 14.30
N GLU A 110 -17.24 -0.35 15.56
CA GLU A 110 -16.01 0.09 16.20
C GLU A 110 -14.96 -1.04 16.15
N PRO A 111 -13.76 -0.76 15.62
CA PRO A 111 -12.70 -1.75 15.52
C PRO A 111 -12.09 -2.04 16.88
N LYS A 112 -11.51 -3.22 17.03
CA LYS A 112 -10.69 -3.60 18.19
C LYS A 112 -9.26 -3.82 17.73
N VAL A 113 -8.29 -3.33 18.49
CA VAL A 113 -6.86 -3.46 18.19
C VAL A 113 -6.13 -4.17 19.31
N HIS A 114 -5.07 -4.89 18.95
CA HIS A 114 -4.14 -5.49 19.89
C HIS A 114 -2.77 -5.69 19.21
N PRO A 115 -1.63 -5.39 19.84
CA PRO A 115 -1.50 -4.66 21.10
C PRO A 115 -1.85 -3.17 20.93
N GLY A 116 -1.80 -2.43 22.05
CA GLY A 116 -2.04 -0.99 22.08
C GLY A 116 -3.51 -0.60 22.18
N ILE A 117 -3.76 0.68 21.91
CA ILE A 117 -5.10 1.30 21.92
C ILE A 117 -5.31 2.14 20.66
N ILE A 118 -6.57 2.33 20.30
CA ILE A 118 -6.98 3.23 19.22
C ILE A 118 -6.78 4.67 19.72
N GLU A 119 -6.07 5.46 18.93
CA GLU A 119 -5.83 6.89 19.18
C GLU A 119 -6.81 7.76 18.39
N GLU A 120 -7.17 7.32 17.18
CA GLU A 120 -8.03 8.07 16.27
C GLU A 120 -8.77 7.14 15.30
N ILE A 121 -10.04 7.43 15.06
CA ILE A 121 -10.86 6.81 14.00
C ILE A 121 -11.39 7.91 13.10
N ARG A 122 -11.15 7.78 11.80
CA ARG A 122 -11.60 8.72 10.78
C ARG A 122 -12.27 7.97 9.64
N LYS A 123 -13.43 8.46 9.19
CA LYS A 123 -14.13 7.94 8.01
C LYS A 123 -14.06 8.96 6.89
N GLU A 124 -13.55 8.58 5.73
CA GLU A 124 -13.45 9.45 4.55
C GLU A 124 -13.71 8.67 3.28
N GLY A 125 -14.68 9.11 2.47
CA GLY A 125 -14.93 8.52 1.15
C GLY A 125 -15.28 7.03 1.15
N GLY A 126 -15.94 6.52 2.21
CA GLY A 126 -16.23 5.10 2.38
C GLY A 126 -15.11 4.29 3.03
N ASP A 127 -13.96 4.91 3.27
CA ASP A 127 -12.82 4.27 3.92
C ASP A 127 -12.81 4.55 5.42
N LEU A 128 -12.35 3.55 6.19
CA LEU A 128 -12.08 3.63 7.61
C LEU A 128 -10.56 3.68 7.85
N PHE A 129 -10.10 4.77 8.45
CA PHE A 129 -8.73 4.96 8.91
C PHE A 129 -8.69 4.82 10.43
N VAL A 130 -7.87 3.90 10.92
CA VAL A 130 -7.72 3.61 12.36
C VAL A 130 -6.28 3.81 12.74
N LYS A 131 -5.98 4.90 13.43
CA LYS A 131 -4.66 5.11 14.03
C LYS A 131 -4.64 4.46 15.39
N SER A 132 -3.67 3.58 15.60
CA SER A 132 -3.46 2.96 16.91
C SER A 132 -1.97 2.87 17.23
N ASN A 133 -1.63 2.93 18.52
CA ASN A 133 -0.27 2.68 18.96
C ASN A 133 0.05 1.19 19.01
N PHE A 134 1.34 0.89 19.18
CA PHE A 134 1.87 -0.46 19.33
C PHE A 134 1.87 -0.94 20.80
N GLY A 135 1.38 -0.14 21.75
CA GLY A 135 1.50 -0.37 23.20
C GLY A 135 2.81 0.15 23.80
N HIS A 136 3.87 0.27 22.99
CA HIS A 136 5.14 0.92 23.36
C HIS A 136 5.82 1.49 22.10
N VAL A 137 6.95 2.19 22.31
CA VAL A 137 7.76 2.75 21.23
C VAL A 137 8.74 1.69 20.72
N LEU A 138 8.62 1.33 19.44
CA LEU A 138 9.46 0.32 18.80
C LEU A 138 10.89 0.82 18.57
N LYS A 139 11.84 -0.11 18.73
CA LYS A 139 13.25 0.09 18.35
C LYS A 139 13.51 -0.47 16.95
N LYS A 140 14.53 0.05 16.26
CA LYS A 140 14.97 -0.48 14.97
C LYS A 140 15.36 -1.96 15.12
N GLY A 141 14.86 -2.80 14.21
CA GLY A 141 15.06 -4.25 14.19
C GLY A 141 14.03 -5.03 15.01
N GLU A 142 13.20 -4.35 15.81
CA GLU A 142 12.15 -5.00 16.58
C GLU A 142 11.01 -5.48 15.67
N SER A 143 10.45 -6.65 15.98
CA SER A 143 9.26 -7.17 15.30
C SER A 143 8.06 -7.18 16.23
N ILE A 144 6.88 -6.86 15.71
CA ILE A 144 5.65 -6.85 16.48
C ILE A 144 4.47 -7.38 15.67
N ASP A 145 3.66 -8.22 16.30
CA ASP A 145 2.40 -8.70 15.74
C ASP A 145 1.27 -7.76 16.15
N LYS A 146 0.57 -7.20 15.17
CA LYS A 146 -0.62 -6.36 15.36
C LYS A 146 -1.84 -7.04 14.79
N LYS A 147 -2.96 -6.99 15.51
CA LYS A 147 -4.26 -7.48 15.10
C LYS A 147 -5.28 -6.35 15.17
N ILE A 148 -6.09 -6.22 14.13
CA ILE A 148 -7.29 -5.39 14.11
C ILE A 148 -8.50 -6.22 13.70
N THR A 149 -9.63 -6.07 14.40
CA THR A 149 -10.89 -6.73 14.05
C THR A 149 -12.04 -5.74 14.01
N ALA A 150 -12.96 -5.93 13.07
CA ALA A 150 -14.19 -5.14 12.98
C ALA A 150 -15.31 -6.03 12.43
N LYS A 151 -16.56 -5.73 12.80
CA LYS A 151 -17.73 -6.29 12.12
C LYS A 151 -18.09 -5.39 10.94
N LEU A 152 -18.40 -6.00 9.82
CA LEU A 152 -18.89 -5.34 8.62
C LEU A 152 -20.38 -5.65 8.51
N LYS A 153 -21.20 -4.62 8.30
CA LYS A 153 -22.64 -4.75 8.10
C LYS A 153 -23.03 -4.34 6.69
N ASN A 154 -23.94 -5.08 6.06
CA ASN A 154 -24.47 -4.81 4.71
C ASN A 154 -23.34 -4.60 3.69
N SER A 155 -22.28 -5.41 3.75
CA SER A 155 -21.03 -5.17 3.00
C SER A 155 -20.76 -6.19 1.89
N PHE A 156 -21.53 -7.29 1.83
CA PHE A 156 -21.29 -8.39 0.90
C PHE A 156 -22.58 -8.82 0.16
N ASN A 157 -23.34 -7.81 -0.27
CA ASN A 157 -24.69 -7.97 -0.81
C ASN A 157 -24.73 -7.81 -2.34
N ASN A 158 -23.60 -7.50 -2.98
CA ASN A 158 -23.54 -7.24 -4.42
C ASN A 158 -23.40 -8.54 -5.24
N GLN A 159 -23.71 -8.47 -6.53
CA GLN A 159 -23.42 -9.53 -7.51
C GLN A 159 -22.83 -8.91 -8.80
N PRO A 160 -21.56 -9.19 -9.16
CA PRO A 160 -20.54 -9.92 -8.41
C PRO A 160 -20.10 -9.18 -7.14
N GLU A 161 -19.37 -9.87 -6.27
CA GLU A 161 -18.78 -9.30 -5.05
C GLU A 161 -17.25 -9.32 -5.11
N TYR A 162 -16.60 -8.40 -4.38
CA TYR A 162 -15.15 -8.37 -4.31
C TYR A 162 -14.59 -7.92 -2.97
N TRP A 163 -13.33 -8.24 -2.75
CA TRP A 163 -12.51 -7.65 -1.71
C TRP A 163 -11.18 -7.23 -2.30
N SER A 164 -10.62 -6.09 -1.85
CA SER A 164 -9.32 -5.65 -2.34
C SER A 164 -8.46 -5.00 -1.28
N VAL A 165 -7.14 -5.10 -1.46
CA VAL A 165 -6.13 -4.43 -0.64
C VAL A 165 -5.12 -3.71 -1.51
N ARG A 166 -4.74 -2.51 -1.08
CA ARG A 166 -3.57 -1.81 -1.62
C ARG A 166 -2.35 -2.10 -0.74
N ILE A 167 -1.24 -2.49 -1.36
CA ILE A 167 0.03 -2.66 -0.65
C ILE A 167 0.67 -1.29 -0.45
N ILE A 168 0.77 -0.83 0.80
CA ILE A 168 1.30 0.52 1.13
C ILE A 168 2.70 0.50 1.75
N LEU A 169 3.16 -0.67 2.18
CA LEU A 169 4.50 -0.90 2.75
C LEU A 169 5.20 -2.03 1.99
N PRO A 170 6.55 -2.14 2.08
CA PRO A 170 7.24 -3.34 1.64
C PRO A 170 6.70 -4.54 2.42
N THR A 171 6.20 -5.54 1.70
CA THR A 171 5.56 -6.72 2.27
C THR A 171 6.25 -7.97 1.73
N GLU A 172 6.61 -8.92 2.60
CA GLU A 172 7.17 -10.21 2.15
C GLU A 172 6.08 -11.20 1.76
N GLU A 173 4.97 -11.24 2.51
CA GLU A 173 3.84 -12.10 2.21
C GLU A 173 2.50 -11.43 2.55
N PHE A 174 1.58 -11.51 1.61
CA PHE A 174 0.18 -11.16 1.80
C PHE A 174 -0.68 -12.42 1.65
N LYS A 175 -1.62 -12.62 2.58
CA LYS A 175 -2.59 -13.71 2.55
C LYS A 175 -3.99 -13.15 2.78
N LEU A 176 -4.90 -13.45 1.87
CA LEU A 176 -6.34 -13.22 2.03
C LEU A 176 -7.04 -14.56 2.24
N THR A 177 -7.92 -14.62 3.22
CA THR A 177 -8.85 -15.72 3.44
C THR A 177 -10.27 -15.16 3.39
N VAL A 178 -11.13 -15.69 2.53
CA VAL A 178 -12.57 -15.41 2.56
C VAL A 178 -13.29 -16.70 2.91
N ILE A 179 -14.00 -16.70 4.03
CA ILE A 179 -14.78 -17.85 4.53
C ILE A 179 -16.24 -17.56 4.26
N PHE A 180 -16.88 -18.44 3.51
CA PHE A 180 -18.26 -18.27 3.05
C PHE A 180 -19.24 -18.90 4.04
N HIS A 181 -20.46 -18.36 4.08
CA HIS A 181 -21.53 -19.02 4.79
C HIS A 181 -21.83 -20.39 4.15
N ARG A 182 -22.12 -21.42 4.95
CA ARG A 182 -22.34 -22.80 4.44
C ARG A 182 -23.45 -22.85 3.39
N ASP A 183 -24.52 -22.11 3.64
CA ASP A 183 -25.72 -22.10 2.79
C ASP A 183 -25.67 -21.01 1.68
N ARG A 184 -24.53 -20.33 1.53
CA ARG A 184 -24.26 -19.42 0.41
C ARG A 184 -22.80 -19.57 -0.06
N PRO A 185 -22.46 -20.69 -0.71
CA PRO A 185 -21.17 -20.83 -1.37
C PRO A 185 -21.07 -19.85 -2.55
N TYR A 186 -19.85 -19.58 -3.00
CA TYR A 186 -19.60 -18.91 -4.27
C TYR A 186 -19.73 -19.91 -5.44
N ARG A 187 -19.99 -19.42 -6.65
CA ARG A 187 -20.03 -20.20 -7.90
C ARG A 187 -18.71 -20.15 -8.67
N SER A 188 -18.11 -18.97 -8.71
CA SER A 188 -16.86 -18.71 -9.41
C SER A 188 -16.08 -17.62 -8.69
N PHE A 189 -14.76 -17.61 -8.88
CA PHE A 189 -13.88 -16.60 -8.32
C PHE A 189 -12.67 -16.37 -9.21
N ARG A 190 -12.08 -15.18 -9.10
CA ARG A 190 -10.87 -14.77 -9.83
C ARG A 190 -10.04 -13.80 -9.01
N GLY A 191 -8.72 -14.00 -9.01
CA GLY A 191 -7.77 -13.02 -8.51
C GLY A 191 -7.36 -12.02 -9.59
N TYR A 192 -7.22 -10.76 -9.20
CA TYR A 192 -6.77 -9.67 -10.07
C TYR A 192 -5.68 -8.86 -9.39
N ARG A 193 -4.67 -8.47 -10.17
CA ARG A 193 -3.68 -7.48 -9.78
C ARG A 193 -3.94 -6.23 -10.60
N ARG A 194 -4.15 -5.10 -9.93
CA ARG A 194 -4.34 -3.80 -10.57
C ARG A 194 -3.12 -2.91 -10.34
N VAL A 195 -2.50 -2.50 -11.44
CA VAL A 195 -1.40 -1.54 -11.48
C VAL A 195 -1.96 -0.24 -12.03
N THR A 196 -2.01 0.82 -11.22
CA THR A 196 -2.60 2.11 -11.61
C THR A 196 -4.06 1.96 -12.09
N SER A 197 -4.34 2.17 -13.38
CA SER A 197 -5.66 2.04 -14.01
C SER A 197 -5.90 0.69 -14.71
N HIS A 198 -4.87 -0.16 -14.84
CA HIS A 198 -4.98 -1.43 -15.57
C HIS A 198 -5.13 -2.60 -14.60
N GLU A 199 -6.19 -3.38 -14.78
CA GLU A 199 -6.48 -4.60 -14.02
C GLU A 199 -6.13 -5.82 -14.88
N THR A 200 -5.21 -6.65 -14.39
CA THR A 200 -4.77 -7.88 -15.05
C THR A 200 -5.08 -9.08 -14.18
N LEU A 201 -5.42 -10.21 -14.77
CA LEU A 201 -5.49 -11.47 -14.04
C LEU A 201 -4.14 -11.74 -13.37
N THR A 202 -4.16 -12.09 -12.10
CA THR A 202 -2.95 -12.48 -11.38
C THR A 202 -2.45 -13.84 -11.90
N GLU A 203 -1.13 -14.04 -11.91
CA GLU A 203 -0.56 -15.37 -12.19
C GLU A 203 -0.85 -16.36 -11.06
N ILE A 204 -0.82 -15.87 -9.81
CA ILE A 204 -1.10 -16.68 -8.62
C ILE A 204 -2.58 -16.58 -8.30
N GLN A 205 -3.36 -17.62 -8.56
CA GLN A 205 -4.79 -17.64 -8.30
C GLN A 205 -5.12 -18.06 -6.85
N PRO A 206 -6.30 -17.69 -6.33
CA PRO A 206 -6.82 -18.21 -5.07
C PRO A 206 -7.02 -19.72 -5.12
N VAL A 207 -6.92 -20.38 -3.98
CA VAL A 207 -7.12 -21.82 -3.80
C VAL A 207 -8.36 -22.06 -2.96
N GLU A 208 -9.20 -22.99 -3.40
CA GLU A 208 -10.38 -23.43 -2.65
C GLU A 208 -10.00 -24.35 -1.48
N THR A 209 -10.71 -24.21 -0.37
CA THR A 209 -10.53 -25.07 0.79
C THR A 209 -11.80 -25.12 1.66
N LEU A 210 -11.74 -25.85 2.78
CA LEU A 210 -12.77 -25.87 3.81
C LEU A 210 -12.18 -25.44 5.14
N ILE A 211 -12.80 -24.46 5.79
CA ILE A 211 -12.46 -24.03 7.15
C ILE A 211 -13.65 -24.31 8.04
N SER A 212 -13.47 -25.24 9.00
CA SER A 212 -14.54 -25.71 9.89
C SER A 212 -15.81 -26.17 9.14
N GLY A 213 -15.61 -26.83 7.98
CA GLY A 213 -16.70 -27.32 7.14
C GLY A 213 -17.48 -26.23 6.41
N ARG A 214 -16.90 -25.03 6.26
CA ARG A 214 -17.42 -23.96 5.40
C ARG A 214 -16.50 -23.74 4.20
N PRO A 215 -17.04 -23.50 2.98
CA PRO A 215 -16.24 -23.14 1.82
C PRO A 215 -15.38 -21.91 2.10
N ALA A 216 -14.14 -21.93 1.64
CA ALA A 216 -13.22 -20.82 1.80
C ALA A 216 -12.29 -20.67 0.60
N LEU A 217 -11.89 -19.44 0.32
CA LEU A 217 -10.87 -19.09 -0.65
C LEU A 217 -9.65 -18.55 0.09
N ILE A 218 -8.47 -19.11 -0.19
CA ILE A 218 -7.19 -18.62 0.32
C ILE A 218 -6.34 -18.13 -0.84
N TRP A 219 -5.87 -16.90 -0.75
CA TRP A 219 -5.01 -16.29 -1.75
C TRP A 219 -3.73 -15.76 -1.11
N THR A 220 -2.60 -16.40 -1.41
CA THR A 220 -1.28 -16.01 -0.89
C THR A 220 -0.43 -15.42 -1.99
N VAL A 221 0.08 -14.21 -1.79
CA VAL A 221 0.97 -13.50 -2.70
C VAL A 221 2.29 -13.22 -2.00
N LYS A 222 3.40 -13.71 -2.57
CA LYS A 222 4.75 -13.45 -2.08
C LYS A 222 5.33 -12.20 -2.71
N ASN A 223 6.03 -11.41 -1.92
CA ASN A 223 6.65 -10.14 -2.28
C ASN A 223 5.72 -9.23 -3.11
N PRO A 224 4.48 -8.97 -2.64
CA PRO A 224 3.54 -8.19 -3.42
C PRO A 224 4.08 -6.78 -3.66
N VAL A 225 3.83 -6.25 -4.86
CA VAL A 225 4.45 -5.00 -5.30
C VAL A 225 3.78 -3.81 -4.61
N ILE A 226 4.61 -2.90 -4.09
CA ILE A 226 4.13 -1.71 -3.40
C ILE A 226 3.32 -0.84 -4.37
N LYS A 227 2.20 -0.29 -3.88
CA LYS A 227 1.17 0.50 -4.55
C LYS A 227 0.18 -0.28 -5.40
N ASP A 228 0.46 -1.54 -5.69
CA ASP A 228 -0.50 -2.39 -6.41
C ASP A 228 -1.71 -2.72 -5.54
N VAL A 229 -2.82 -2.99 -6.22
CA VAL A 229 -4.05 -3.44 -5.60
C VAL A 229 -4.29 -4.89 -5.97
N TYR A 230 -4.47 -5.74 -4.98
CA TYR A 230 -4.83 -7.14 -5.14
C TYR A 230 -6.32 -7.27 -4.83
N LYS A 231 -7.09 -7.78 -5.80
CA LYS A 231 -8.55 -7.88 -5.73
C LYS A 231 -8.98 -9.32 -5.97
N LEU A 232 -9.75 -9.86 -5.03
CA LEU A 232 -10.45 -11.12 -5.17
C LEU A 232 -11.90 -10.81 -5.54
N LEU A 233 -12.35 -11.29 -6.71
CA LEU A 233 -13.72 -11.18 -7.19
C LEU A 233 -14.37 -12.56 -7.11
N TRP A 234 -15.64 -12.62 -6.72
CA TRP A 234 -16.43 -13.85 -6.78
C TRP A 234 -17.88 -13.59 -7.15
N ASP A 235 -18.51 -14.64 -7.67
CA ASP A 235 -19.95 -14.71 -7.94
C ASP A 235 -20.61 -15.63 -6.90
N TRP A 236 -21.80 -15.28 -6.42
CA TRP A 236 -22.61 -16.11 -5.51
C TRP A 236 -23.45 -17.15 -6.26
#